data_AF-A0A2E3CXQ6-F1
#
_entry.id   AF-A0A2E3CXQ6-F1
#
_cell.length_a   1.000
_cell.length_b   1.000
_cell.length_c   1.000
_cell.angle_alpha   90.00
_cell.angle_beta   90.00
_cell.angle_gamma   90.00
#
_symmetry.space_group_name_H-M   'P 1'
#
loop_
_entity.id
_entity.type
_entity.pdbx_description
1 polymer ?
#
loop_
_entity_poly.entity_id
_entity_poly.type
_entity_poly.pdbx_seq_one_letter_code
_entity_poly.pdbx_strand_id
1 'polypeptide(L)'
;MKKISCALIGASMALSTQLIHADTTYQYEIPMPGHYYQPLYPNLNLNELNKISVQAVKKDFYPEAELEQLTLDFKYATDLVATNFSRDGNFYRAIVEDVWVYKQILVEVHAMEPISSHSNLEVRLFVVEQSSNLDQPAQSFGMETFQANGNLIDITPNPLADETTLTVDGKNLQLKLYRNPTDVFTPVYGSYGFKVEADWMGHGTGAFALPVPFGPMDADQFDAVALQIDSFPISPTEMEYHIAVKFVDKSGYSSMTPMMPLRDYLMQVFPGSTYP
;
A
#
# COMPACT_ATOMS: atom_id res chain seq x y z
N MET A 1 -59.42 -49.80 3.14
CA MET A 1 -59.44 -48.32 2.96
C MET A 1 -58.85 -47.68 4.20
N LYS A 2 -57.94 -46.68 4.06
CA LYS A 2 -57.02 -46.08 5.07
C LYS A 2 -55.74 -46.92 5.26
N LYS A 3 -54.50 -46.38 5.24
CA LYS A 3 -53.93 -45.02 5.13
C LYS A 3 -52.54 -45.16 4.48
N ILE A 4 -52.18 -44.27 3.56
CA ILE A 4 -50.81 -44.09 3.08
C ILE A 4 -50.09 -43.22 4.12
N SER A 5 -48.95 -43.69 4.62
CA SER A 5 -48.07 -42.91 5.49
C SER A 5 -46.79 -42.64 4.73
N CYS A 6 -46.64 -41.41 4.23
CA CYS A 6 -45.39 -40.90 3.67
C CYS A 6 -44.40 -40.61 4.81
N ALA A 7 -43.25 -41.28 4.81
CA ALA A 7 -42.10 -40.87 5.59
C ALA A 7 -41.22 -39.96 4.71
N LEU A 8 -41.11 -38.69 5.07
CA LEU A 8 -40.12 -37.77 4.51
C LEU A 8 -38.76 -38.07 5.18
N ILE A 9 -37.78 -38.46 4.38
CA ILE A 9 -36.36 -38.44 4.77
C ILE A 9 -35.82 -37.08 4.32
N GLY A 10 -35.55 -36.20 5.29
CA GLY A 10 -34.88 -34.93 5.05
C GLY A 10 -33.39 -35.17 4.85
N ALA A 11 -32.91 -35.02 3.61
CA ALA A 11 -31.49 -34.87 3.33
C ALA A 11 -31.11 -33.40 3.56
N SER A 12 -30.39 -33.13 4.64
CA SER A 12 -29.73 -31.84 4.86
C SER A 12 -28.59 -31.70 3.87
N MET A 13 -28.79 -30.92 2.80
CA MET A 13 -27.69 -30.43 1.99
C MET A 13 -26.91 -29.40 2.81
N ALA A 14 -25.76 -29.81 3.34
CA ALA A 14 -24.75 -28.87 3.79
C ALA A 14 -24.22 -28.16 2.55
N LEU A 15 -24.66 -26.92 2.33
CA LEU A 15 -24.02 -25.99 1.40
C LEU A 15 -22.63 -25.69 1.96
N SER A 16 -21.62 -26.39 1.45
CA SER A 16 -20.23 -25.96 1.59
C SER A 16 -20.07 -24.69 0.76
N THR A 17 -20.09 -23.52 1.40
CA THR A 17 -19.63 -22.29 0.79
C THR A 17 -18.14 -22.46 0.53
N GLN A 18 -17.77 -22.62 -0.75
CA GLN A 18 -16.39 -22.39 -1.16
C GLN A 18 -16.09 -20.94 -0.83
N LEU A 19 -15.21 -20.71 0.15
CA LEU A 19 -14.63 -19.40 0.40
C LEU A 19 -13.84 -19.06 -0.85
N ILE A 20 -14.39 -18.17 -1.68
CA ILE A 20 -13.59 -17.46 -2.68
C ILE A 20 -12.76 -16.49 -1.86
N HIS A 21 -11.54 -16.91 -1.52
CA HIS A 21 -10.52 -16.03 -0.99
C HIS A 21 -10.07 -15.12 -2.15
N ALA A 22 -10.01 -13.82 -1.88
CA ALA A 22 -9.70 -12.82 -2.90
C ALA A 22 -8.22 -12.46 -2.80
N ASP A 23 -7.52 -12.52 -3.93
CA ASP A 23 -6.14 -12.04 -4.04
C ASP A 23 -6.03 -10.61 -3.49
N THR A 24 -4.99 -10.35 -2.69
CA THR A 24 -4.76 -9.01 -2.15
C THR A 24 -3.86 -8.24 -3.10
N THR A 25 -4.40 -7.17 -3.68
CA THR A 25 -3.66 -6.26 -4.55
C THR A 25 -3.08 -5.10 -3.77
N TYR A 26 -1.77 -4.91 -3.89
CA TYR A 26 -1.03 -3.77 -3.37
C TYR A 26 -0.69 -2.80 -4.50
N GLN A 27 -0.77 -1.51 -4.18
CA GLN A 27 -0.44 -0.43 -5.10
C GLN A 27 0.70 0.37 -4.47
N TYR A 28 1.81 0.51 -5.19
CA TYR A 28 2.94 1.31 -4.78
C TYR A 28 3.30 2.35 -5.83
N GLU A 29 3.97 3.42 -5.39
CA GLU A 29 4.46 4.47 -6.27
C GLU A 29 5.89 4.87 -5.88
N ILE A 30 6.69 5.23 -6.89
CA ILE A 30 7.92 5.99 -6.72
C ILE A 30 7.68 7.37 -7.32
N PRO A 31 7.40 8.39 -6.49
CA PRO A 31 7.28 9.76 -6.99
C PRO A 31 8.67 10.29 -7.33
N MET A 32 8.81 10.95 -8.48
CA MET A 32 10.07 11.59 -8.92
C MET A 32 11.29 10.65 -8.86
N PRO A 33 11.25 9.52 -9.58
CA PRO A 33 12.32 8.53 -9.59
C PRO A 33 13.63 9.13 -10.12
N GLY A 34 14.75 8.71 -9.54
CA GLY A 34 16.05 8.91 -10.16
C GLY A 34 16.08 8.12 -11.47
N HIS A 35 16.54 8.74 -12.56
CA HIS A 35 16.57 8.06 -13.85
C HIS A 35 17.68 8.58 -14.75
N TYR A 36 18.05 7.72 -15.70
CA TYR A 36 19.03 7.98 -16.74
C TYR A 36 18.50 7.43 -18.05
N TYR A 37 18.55 8.24 -19.10
CA TYR A 37 18.18 7.85 -20.46
C TYR A 37 19.37 8.04 -21.38
N GLN A 38 19.68 7.00 -22.16
CA GLN A 38 20.66 7.07 -23.24
C GLN A 38 19.92 7.29 -24.57
N PRO A 39 19.96 8.51 -25.15
CA PRO A 39 19.24 8.81 -26.37
C PRO A 39 19.83 8.07 -27.57
N LEU A 40 19.06 7.13 -28.12
CA LEU A 40 19.41 6.38 -29.33
C LEU A 40 18.61 6.83 -30.56
N TYR A 41 17.43 7.40 -30.33
CA TYR A 41 16.55 7.89 -31.38
C TYR A 41 16.29 9.38 -31.16
N PRO A 42 16.64 10.26 -32.13
CA PRO A 42 16.61 11.72 -31.95
C PRO A 42 15.27 12.32 -31.53
N ASN A 43 14.16 11.63 -31.78
CA ASN A 43 12.80 12.10 -31.50
C ASN A 43 12.12 11.39 -30.33
N LEU A 44 12.80 10.44 -29.66
CA LEU A 44 12.30 9.80 -28.46
C LEU A 44 12.89 10.51 -27.24
N ASN A 45 12.03 11.00 -26.35
CA ASN A 45 12.46 11.70 -25.13
C ASN A 45 11.92 11.01 -23.88
N LEU A 46 12.80 10.28 -23.19
CA LEU A 46 12.52 9.61 -21.92
C LEU A 46 13.20 10.29 -20.72
N ASN A 47 13.73 11.51 -20.88
CA ASN A 47 14.46 12.24 -19.82
C ASN A 47 13.56 12.87 -18.74
N GLU A 48 12.26 12.63 -18.78
CA GLU A 48 11.28 13.24 -17.87
C GLU A 48 10.30 12.16 -17.42
N LEU A 49 10.79 11.25 -16.59
CA LEU A 49 9.99 10.25 -15.88
C LEU A 49 9.33 10.92 -14.65
N ASN A 50 8.01 11.03 -14.66
CA ASN A 50 7.24 11.65 -13.58
C ASN A 50 7.12 10.74 -12.36
N LYS A 51 6.76 9.47 -12.61
CA LYS A 51 6.52 8.45 -11.58
C LYS A 51 6.68 7.04 -12.12
N ILE A 52 6.91 6.11 -11.20
CA ILE A 52 6.78 4.66 -11.44
C ILE A 52 5.60 4.18 -10.60
N SER A 53 4.59 3.57 -11.22
CA SER A 53 3.49 2.90 -10.52
C SER A 53 3.69 1.40 -10.58
N VAL A 54 3.49 0.74 -9.44
CA VAL A 54 3.76 -0.68 -9.25
C VAL A 54 2.54 -1.34 -8.64
N GLN A 55 2.06 -2.39 -9.28
CA GLN A 55 1.01 -3.25 -8.75
C GLN A 55 1.62 -4.60 -8.40
N ALA A 56 1.47 -5.01 -7.15
CA ALA A 56 1.88 -6.32 -6.68
C ALA A 56 0.67 -7.10 -6.16
N VAL A 57 0.67 -8.41 -6.35
CA VAL A 57 -0.42 -9.29 -5.91
C VAL A 57 0.14 -10.36 -5.00
N LYS A 58 -0.47 -10.49 -3.82
CA LYS A 58 -0.25 -11.62 -2.93
C LYS A 58 -1.37 -12.62 -3.14
N LYS A 59 -1.00 -13.78 -3.65
CA LYS A 59 -1.89 -14.92 -3.91
C LYS A 59 -2.03 -15.77 -2.65
N ASP A 60 -3.19 -16.36 -2.42
CA ASP A 60 -3.54 -17.06 -1.16
C ASP A 60 -2.55 -18.13 -0.70
N PHE A 61 -1.86 -18.80 -1.63
CA PHE A 61 -0.94 -19.90 -1.35
C PHE A 61 0.53 -19.50 -1.39
N TYR A 62 0.83 -18.24 -1.71
CA TYR A 62 2.18 -17.72 -1.81
C TYR A 62 2.39 -16.62 -0.76
N PRO A 63 3.40 -16.75 0.11
CA PRO A 63 3.59 -15.80 1.21
C PRO A 63 4.03 -14.40 0.72
N GLU A 64 4.57 -14.32 -0.49
CA GLU A 64 5.20 -13.13 -1.05
C GLU A 64 4.31 -12.47 -2.12
N ALA A 65 4.24 -11.14 -2.09
CA ALA A 65 3.63 -10.37 -3.16
C ALA A 65 4.50 -10.43 -4.43
N GLU A 66 3.90 -10.76 -5.56
CA GLU A 66 4.57 -10.81 -6.86
C GLU A 66 4.24 -9.56 -7.68
N LEU A 67 5.23 -9.05 -8.43
CA LEU A 67 5.01 -7.95 -9.37
C LEU A 67 4.05 -8.39 -10.49
N GLU A 68 2.90 -7.73 -10.58
CA GLU A 68 1.90 -7.99 -11.62
C GLU A 68 2.03 -6.99 -12.77
N GLN A 69 2.15 -5.70 -12.43
CA GLN A 69 2.22 -4.61 -13.40
C GLN A 69 3.20 -3.52 -12.95
N LEU A 70 3.93 -2.98 -13.91
CA LEU A 70 4.76 -1.79 -13.78
C LEU A 70 4.31 -0.76 -14.82
N THR A 71 4.18 0.50 -14.42
CA THR A 71 3.90 1.61 -15.32
C THR A 71 4.93 2.72 -15.14
N LEU A 72 5.58 3.13 -16.24
CA LEU A 72 6.47 4.30 -16.28
C LEU A 72 5.73 5.45 -16.95
N ASP A 73 5.46 6.53 -16.21
CA ASP A 73 4.76 7.73 -16.67
C ASP A 73 5.77 8.77 -17.16
N PHE A 74 5.78 9.03 -18.47
CA PHE A 74 6.67 9.99 -19.09
C PHE A 74 5.93 11.26 -19.48
N LYS A 75 6.55 12.42 -19.23
CA LYS A 75 5.97 13.71 -19.62
C LYS A 75 5.90 13.93 -21.14
N TYR A 76 6.88 13.39 -21.88
CA TYR A 76 7.07 13.65 -23.32
C TYR A 76 7.02 12.40 -24.20
N ALA A 77 6.60 11.26 -23.63
CA ALA A 77 6.37 10.01 -24.34
C ALA A 77 5.10 9.35 -23.79
N THR A 78 4.51 8.42 -24.53
CA THR A 78 3.42 7.61 -23.99
C THR A 78 3.95 6.69 -22.89
N ASP A 79 3.13 6.42 -21.88
CA ASP A 79 3.49 5.54 -20.77
C ASP A 79 3.93 4.16 -21.27
N LEU A 80 4.92 3.58 -20.58
CA LEU A 80 5.28 2.19 -20.75
C LEU A 80 4.55 1.37 -19.69
N VAL A 81 3.68 0.47 -20.12
CA VAL A 81 3.00 -0.50 -19.25
C VAL A 81 3.57 -1.88 -19.50
N ALA A 82 4.12 -2.50 -18.46
CA ALA A 82 4.67 -3.85 -18.51
C ALA A 82 3.87 -4.77 -17.59
N THR A 83 3.50 -5.94 -18.11
CA THR A 83 2.74 -6.99 -17.43
C THR A 83 3.34 -8.36 -17.78
N ASN A 84 2.79 -9.44 -17.22
CA ASN A 84 3.22 -10.83 -17.51
C ASN A 84 4.70 -11.07 -17.20
N PHE A 85 5.17 -10.57 -16.06
CA PHE A 85 6.54 -10.75 -15.63
C PHE A 85 6.87 -12.22 -15.36
N SER A 86 7.99 -12.68 -15.92
CA SER A 86 8.68 -13.89 -15.50
C SER A 86 9.65 -13.56 -14.36
N ARG A 87 9.66 -14.34 -13.28
CA ARG A 87 10.54 -14.16 -12.12
C ARG A 87 11.74 -15.10 -12.20
N ASP A 88 12.93 -14.56 -11.93
CA ASP A 88 14.21 -15.26 -11.83
C ASP A 88 15.00 -14.68 -10.65
N GLY A 89 14.81 -15.26 -9.46
CA GLY A 89 15.26 -14.65 -8.21
C GLY A 89 14.58 -13.29 -7.99
N ASN A 90 15.38 -12.26 -7.68
CA ASN A 90 14.93 -10.88 -7.45
C ASN A 90 14.67 -10.10 -8.76
N PHE A 91 14.80 -10.74 -9.93
CA PHE A 91 14.60 -10.11 -11.23
C PHE A 91 13.24 -10.51 -11.80
N TYR A 92 12.44 -9.50 -12.14
CA TYR A 92 11.21 -9.64 -12.89
C TYR A 92 11.46 -9.14 -14.31
N ARG A 93 11.17 -9.99 -15.31
CA ARG A 93 11.40 -9.68 -16.72
C ARG A 93 10.13 -9.82 -17.54
N ALA A 94 9.82 -8.81 -18.33
CA ALA A 94 8.71 -8.81 -19.28
C ALA A 94 9.14 -8.19 -20.61
N ILE A 95 8.53 -8.63 -21.71
CA ILE A 95 8.70 -8.02 -23.03
C ILE A 95 7.46 -7.19 -23.33
N VAL A 96 7.66 -5.94 -23.72
CA VAL A 96 6.59 -5.07 -24.23
C VAL A 96 6.84 -4.82 -25.71
N GLU A 97 5.84 -5.13 -26.52
CA GLU A 97 5.91 -5.03 -27.98
C GLU A 97 5.36 -3.68 -28.48
N ASP A 98 5.85 -3.26 -29.64
CA ASP A 98 5.38 -2.09 -30.38
C ASP A 98 5.34 -0.78 -29.55
N VAL A 99 6.39 -0.57 -28.76
CA VAL A 99 6.53 0.62 -27.91
C VAL A 99 7.38 1.69 -28.59
N TRP A 100 6.80 2.87 -28.76
CA TRP A 100 7.42 4.05 -29.34
C TRP A 100 7.99 3.79 -30.74
N VAL A 101 9.30 3.62 -30.85
CA VAL A 101 10.05 3.38 -32.10
C VAL A 101 10.67 1.98 -32.13
N TYR A 102 10.51 1.21 -31.05
CA TYR A 102 11.12 -0.11 -30.90
C TYR A 102 10.09 -1.20 -31.13
N LYS A 103 10.50 -2.26 -31.82
CA LYS A 103 9.67 -3.45 -32.01
C LYS A 103 9.40 -4.13 -30.66
N GLN A 104 10.42 -4.26 -29.82
CA GLN A 104 10.37 -4.95 -28.54
C GLN A 104 11.31 -4.29 -27.54
N ILE A 105 10.82 -4.06 -26.34
CA ILE A 105 11.60 -3.61 -25.18
C ILE A 105 11.52 -4.69 -24.11
N LEU A 106 12.67 -5.13 -23.61
CA LEU A 106 12.77 -5.94 -22.40
C LEU A 106 12.76 -4.98 -21.20
N VAL A 107 11.79 -5.19 -20.31
CA VAL A 107 11.69 -4.52 -19.02
C VAL A 107 12.24 -5.47 -17.97
N GLU A 108 13.35 -5.10 -17.36
CA GLU A 108 13.91 -5.80 -16.20
C GLU A 108 13.68 -4.95 -14.96
N VAL A 109 13.07 -5.55 -13.94
CA VAL A 109 12.83 -4.93 -12.65
C VAL A 109 13.59 -5.73 -11.61
N HIS A 110 14.51 -5.08 -10.91
CA HIS A 110 15.17 -5.62 -9.75
C HIS A 110 14.47 -5.08 -8.50
N ALA A 111 13.83 -5.96 -7.74
CA ALA A 111 13.11 -5.60 -6.53
C ALA A 111 13.58 -6.47 -5.37
N MET A 112 13.86 -5.85 -4.22
CA MET A 112 14.18 -6.60 -3.01
C MET A 112 12.92 -7.31 -2.50
N GLU A 113 13.06 -8.58 -2.16
CA GLU A 113 11.95 -9.39 -1.64
C GLU A 113 11.80 -9.23 -0.13
N PRO A 114 10.56 -9.12 0.38
CA PRO A 114 9.30 -8.91 -0.34
C PRO A 114 9.15 -7.48 -0.91
N ILE A 115 8.44 -7.34 -2.02
CA ILE A 115 7.99 -6.03 -2.55
C ILE A 115 7.09 -5.39 -1.49
N SER A 116 7.52 -4.27 -0.93
CA SER A 116 6.89 -3.62 0.22
C SER A 116 7.22 -2.12 0.26
N SER A 117 6.49 -1.35 1.07
CA SER A 117 6.82 0.06 1.29
C SER A 117 8.27 0.21 1.75
N HIS A 118 8.94 1.27 1.30
CA HIS A 118 10.35 1.58 1.51
C HIS A 118 11.37 0.63 0.87
N SER A 119 10.96 -0.46 0.22
CA SER A 119 11.92 -1.27 -0.52
C SER A 119 12.37 -0.52 -1.79
N ASN A 120 13.65 -0.69 -2.14
CA ASN A 120 14.20 -0.10 -3.34
C ASN A 120 13.80 -0.94 -4.55
N LEU A 121 13.38 -0.28 -5.61
CA LEU A 121 13.09 -0.90 -6.89
C LEU A 121 13.89 -0.18 -7.99
N GLU A 122 14.52 -0.99 -8.83
CA GLU A 122 15.30 -0.55 -9.99
C GLU A 122 14.67 -1.12 -11.26
N VAL A 123 14.49 -0.28 -12.27
CA VAL A 123 13.95 -0.63 -13.59
C VAL A 123 15.01 -0.36 -14.63
N ARG A 124 15.21 -1.31 -15.55
CA ARG A 124 16.08 -1.17 -16.72
C ARG A 124 15.31 -1.54 -17.98
N LEU A 125 15.52 -0.78 -19.04
CA LEU A 125 14.92 -1.04 -20.37
C LEU A 125 16.02 -1.38 -21.37
N PHE A 126 15.90 -2.54 -21.99
CA PHE A 126 16.79 -2.99 -23.06
C PHE A 126 16.02 -3.09 -24.37
N VAL A 127 16.64 -2.66 -25.47
CA VAL A 127 16.08 -2.89 -26.81
C VAL A 127 16.37 -4.32 -27.21
N VAL A 128 15.34 -5.09 -27.55
CA VAL A 128 15.51 -6.49 -27.94
C VAL A 128 16.01 -6.54 -29.39
N GLU A 129 17.26 -6.97 -29.57
CA GLU A 129 17.88 -7.12 -30.90
C GLU A 129 17.80 -8.55 -31.44
N GLN A 130 17.58 -9.53 -30.56
CA GLN A 130 17.49 -10.95 -30.92
C GLN A 130 16.20 -11.53 -30.36
N SER A 131 15.31 -11.99 -31.23
CA SER A 131 14.15 -12.81 -30.84
C SER A 131 14.60 -14.27 -30.81
N SER A 132 14.75 -14.86 -29.62
CA SER A 132 14.84 -16.32 -29.52
C SER A 132 13.50 -16.92 -29.97
N ASN A 133 13.52 -18.02 -30.73
CA ASN A 133 12.30 -18.76 -31.10
C ASN A 133 11.63 -19.45 -29.89
N LEU A 134 12.23 -19.33 -28.71
CA LEU A 134 11.70 -19.73 -27.42
C LEU A 134 11.41 -18.42 -26.68
N ASP A 135 10.14 -18.15 -26.36
CA ASP A 135 9.69 -16.93 -25.62
C ASP A 135 10.33 -16.85 -24.23
N GLN A 136 11.62 -16.55 -24.15
CA GLN A 136 12.42 -16.50 -22.95
C GLN A 136 13.01 -15.09 -22.79
N PRO A 137 12.34 -14.22 -22.01
CA PRO A 137 12.82 -12.86 -21.73
C PRO A 137 14.25 -12.82 -21.17
N ALA A 138 14.64 -13.85 -20.40
CA ALA A 138 15.97 -13.99 -19.82
C ALA A 138 17.12 -14.18 -20.83
N GLN A 139 16.84 -14.31 -22.13
CA GLN A 139 17.85 -14.42 -23.19
C GLN A 139 17.76 -13.27 -24.21
N SER A 140 16.83 -12.34 -24.00
CA SER A 140 16.45 -11.30 -24.97
C SER A 140 17.09 -9.97 -24.62
N PHE A 141 18.42 -9.95 -24.47
CA PHE A 141 19.15 -8.72 -24.14
C PHE A 141 19.68 -8.03 -25.40
N GLY A 142 19.63 -6.70 -25.38
CA GLY A 142 20.38 -5.84 -26.30
C GLY A 142 20.90 -4.63 -25.54
N MET A 143 21.01 -3.48 -26.22
CA MET A 143 21.53 -2.27 -25.58
C MET A 143 20.55 -1.71 -24.53
N GLU A 144 21.08 -1.38 -23.35
CA GLU A 144 20.34 -0.64 -22.31
C GLU A 144 20.10 0.79 -22.79
N THR A 145 18.87 1.25 -22.63
CA THR A 145 18.44 2.57 -23.11
C THR A 145 17.98 3.47 -21.98
N PHE A 146 17.56 2.88 -20.87
CA PHE A 146 16.94 3.58 -19.78
C PHE A 146 17.14 2.82 -18.47
N GLN A 147 17.39 3.56 -17.42
CA GLN A 147 17.46 3.07 -16.05
C GLN A 147 16.68 4.03 -15.15
N ALA A 148 15.92 3.51 -14.20
CA ALA A 148 15.30 4.30 -13.15
C ALA A 148 15.31 3.55 -11.82
N ASN A 149 15.32 4.27 -10.71
CA ASN A 149 15.29 3.69 -9.39
C ASN A 149 14.62 4.61 -8.36
N GLY A 150 14.17 4.01 -7.27
CA GLY A 150 13.69 4.74 -6.10
C GLY A 150 13.07 3.83 -5.05
N ASN A 151 12.58 4.43 -3.97
CA ASN A 151 11.94 3.69 -2.89
C ASN A 151 10.43 3.69 -3.08
N LEU A 152 9.81 2.54 -2.90
CA LEU A 152 8.37 2.38 -3.01
C LEU A 152 7.65 3.07 -1.87
N ILE A 153 6.54 3.72 -2.18
CA ILE A 153 5.59 4.29 -1.22
C ILE A 153 4.27 3.55 -1.41
N ASP A 154 3.70 3.03 -0.33
CA ASP A 154 2.39 2.37 -0.38
C ASP A 154 1.25 3.37 -0.58
N ILE A 155 0.50 3.18 -1.67
CA ILE A 155 -0.69 3.95 -2.05
C ILE A 155 -1.94 3.06 -2.11
N THR A 156 -1.87 1.85 -1.55
CA THR A 156 -2.99 0.91 -1.48
C THR A 156 -4.18 1.57 -0.78
N PRO A 157 -5.40 1.51 -1.35
CA PRO A 157 -6.58 2.08 -0.71
C PRO A 157 -6.75 1.58 0.71
N ASN A 158 -6.75 2.53 1.66
CA ASN A 158 -6.85 2.21 3.08
C ASN A 158 -8.27 2.50 3.57
N PRO A 159 -9.08 1.49 3.89
CA PRO A 159 -10.45 1.70 4.33
C PRO A 159 -10.50 2.24 5.76
N LEU A 160 -11.58 2.97 6.07
CA LEU A 160 -11.89 3.37 7.44
C LEU A 160 -12.15 2.12 8.29
N ALA A 161 -11.47 2.03 9.42
CA ALA A 161 -11.68 0.99 10.42
C ALA A 161 -12.66 1.45 11.51
N ASP A 162 -12.50 2.68 11.99
CA ASP A 162 -13.30 3.23 13.08
C ASP A 162 -13.36 4.77 13.00
N GLU A 163 -14.37 5.35 13.62
CA GLU A 163 -14.55 6.79 13.71
C GLU A 163 -15.19 7.17 15.04
N THR A 164 -14.67 8.22 15.67
CA THR A 164 -15.16 8.70 16.96
C THR A 164 -15.11 10.22 17.04
N THR A 165 -15.86 10.78 17.98
CA THR A 165 -16.02 12.22 18.15
C THR A 165 -15.90 12.56 19.63
N LEU A 166 -15.08 13.56 19.93
CA LEU A 166 -14.70 13.98 21.27
C LEU A 166 -14.85 15.49 21.40
N THR A 167 -14.89 15.98 22.63
CA THR A 167 -14.74 17.41 22.92
C THR A 167 -13.40 17.63 23.61
N VAL A 168 -12.48 18.32 22.93
CA VAL A 168 -11.15 18.70 23.42
C VAL A 168 -11.08 20.22 23.46
N ASP A 169 -10.77 20.79 24.62
CA ASP A 169 -10.72 22.24 24.85
C ASP A 169 -12.00 22.98 24.42
N GLY A 170 -13.16 22.37 24.72
CA GLY A 170 -14.47 22.90 24.37
C GLY A 170 -14.79 22.89 22.86
N LYS A 171 -13.91 22.31 22.05
CA LYS A 171 -14.05 22.21 20.59
C LYS A 171 -14.26 20.75 20.19
N ASN A 172 -15.08 20.56 19.18
CA ASN A 172 -15.35 19.23 18.65
C ASN A 172 -14.11 18.72 17.88
N LEU A 173 -13.72 17.48 18.15
CA LEU A 173 -12.65 16.76 17.49
C LEU A 173 -13.21 15.44 16.94
N GLN A 174 -13.20 15.28 15.62
CA GLN A 174 -13.51 14.02 14.96
C GLN A 174 -12.20 13.28 14.65
N LEU A 175 -12.14 12.00 15.01
CA LEU A 175 -11.01 11.12 14.72
C LEU A 175 -11.45 9.97 13.83
N LYS A 176 -10.70 9.72 12.75
CA LYS A 176 -10.92 8.65 11.78
C LYS A 176 -9.71 7.73 11.73
N LEU A 177 -9.89 6.48 12.12
CA LEU A 177 -8.86 5.46 12.10
C LEU A 177 -8.92 4.66 10.80
N TYR A 178 -7.77 4.50 10.17
CA TYR A 178 -7.61 3.68 8.98
C TYR A 178 -7.13 2.27 9.33
N ARG A 179 -7.56 1.28 8.53
CA ARG A 179 -7.33 -0.14 8.82
C ARG A 179 -5.86 -0.54 8.74
N ASN A 180 -5.18 -0.13 7.68
CA ASN A 180 -3.82 -0.59 7.41
C ASN A 180 -2.80 0.41 7.98
N PRO A 181 -1.71 -0.07 8.60
CA PRO A 181 -0.56 0.77 8.89
C PRO A 181 0.01 1.40 7.62
N THR A 182 0.44 2.65 7.68
CA THR A 182 1.00 3.37 6.53
C THR A 182 1.92 4.49 6.99
N ASP A 183 2.64 5.08 6.04
CA ASP A 183 3.49 6.24 6.28
C ASP A 183 2.63 7.51 6.35
N VAL A 184 2.80 8.27 7.43
CA VAL A 184 2.12 9.55 7.66
C VAL A 184 3.17 10.65 7.76
N PHE A 185 3.09 11.60 6.83
CA PHE A 185 3.95 12.78 6.84
C PHE A 185 3.25 13.92 7.59
N THR A 186 3.79 14.27 8.75
CA THR A 186 3.37 15.47 9.50
C THR A 186 4.26 16.66 9.16
N PRO A 187 3.86 17.90 9.48
CA PRO A 187 4.72 19.08 9.29
C PRO A 187 6.06 19.01 10.05
N VAL A 188 6.15 18.19 11.11
CA VAL A 188 7.33 18.08 11.97
C VAL A 188 8.22 16.91 11.56
N TYR A 189 7.64 15.75 11.23
CA TYR A 189 8.35 14.53 10.84
C TYR A 189 7.46 13.52 10.10
N GLY A 190 8.09 12.59 9.39
CA GLY A 190 7.41 11.36 8.92
C GLY A 190 7.38 10.29 10.01
N SER A 191 6.27 9.59 10.16
CA SER A 191 6.13 8.44 11.06
C SER A 191 5.35 7.31 10.40
N TYR A 192 5.68 6.07 10.78
CA TYR A 192 5.00 4.87 10.31
C TYR A 192 4.10 4.32 11.43
N GLY A 193 2.87 3.93 11.06
CA GLY A 193 1.93 3.28 11.99
C GLY A 193 0.48 3.37 11.55
N PHE A 194 -0.46 3.18 12.48
CA PHE A 194 -1.88 3.31 12.17
C PHE A 194 -2.24 4.78 11.97
N LYS A 195 -2.66 5.14 10.75
CA LYS A 195 -3.05 6.49 10.41
C LYS A 195 -4.37 6.86 11.10
N VAL A 196 -4.36 8.01 11.78
CA VAL A 196 -5.53 8.67 12.35
C VAL A 196 -5.65 10.05 11.73
N GLU A 197 -6.77 10.33 11.06
CA GLU A 197 -7.14 11.68 10.65
C GLU A 197 -7.92 12.37 11.76
N ALA A 198 -7.49 13.58 12.09
CA ALA A 198 -8.11 14.46 13.07
C ALA A 198 -8.70 15.68 12.36
N ASP A 199 -10.00 15.89 12.51
CA ASP A 199 -10.68 17.13 12.14
C ASP A 199 -11.08 17.87 13.42
N TRP A 200 -10.35 18.94 13.73
CA TRP A 200 -10.50 19.69 14.97
C TRP A 200 -11.10 21.07 14.70
N MET A 201 -12.29 21.31 15.25
CA MET A 201 -13.06 22.51 14.99
C MET A 201 -12.26 23.79 15.29
N GLY A 202 -12.02 24.59 14.24
CA GLY A 202 -11.26 25.84 14.34
C GLY A 202 -9.74 25.68 14.31
N HIS A 203 -9.21 24.47 14.13
CA HIS A 203 -7.79 24.17 13.89
C HIS A 203 -7.56 23.51 12.52
N GLY A 204 -8.59 22.88 11.95
CA GLY A 204 -8.56 22.28 10.61
C GLY A 204 -8.42 20.77 10.66
N THR A 205 -8.01 20.20 9.53
CA THR A 205 -7.85 18.75 9.36
C THR A 205 -6.37 18.40 9.19
N GLY A 206 -5.93 17.31 9.81
CA GLY A 206 -4.61 16.73 9.55
C GLY A 206 -4.53 15.28 10.04
N ALA A 207 -3.37 14.66 9.88
CA ALA A 207 -3.19 13.24 10.18
C ALA A 207 -1.92 12.99 10.99
N PHE A 208 -1.98 11.98 11.86
CA PHE A 208 -0.82 11.46 12.58
C PHE A 208 -0.83 9.93 12.55
N ALA A 209 0.33 9.31 12.81
CA ALA A 209 0.44 7.86 12.97
C ALA A 209 0.57 7.49 14.45
N LEU A 210 -0.20 6.50 14.88
CA LEU A 210 0.02 5.80 16.15
C LEU A 210 1.05 4.69 15.95
N PRO A 211 2.14 4.67 16.74
CA PRO A 211 3.25 3.76 16.51
C PRO A 211 2.82 2.30 16.71
N VAL A 212 3.38 1.44 15.87
CA VAL A 212 3.11 0.00 15.87
C VAL A 212 4.36 -0.78 16.29
N PRO A 213 4.22 -1.97 16.91
CA PRO A 213 5.36 -2.77 17.38
C PRO A 213 6.01 -3.61 16.26
N PHE A 214 5.70 -3.34 15.00
CA PHE A 214 6.14 -4.11 13.83
C PHE A 214 6.58 -3.17 12.69
N GLY A 215 7.34 -3.67 11.72
CA GLY A 215 7.84 -2.86 10.62
C GLY A 215 6.86 -2.73 9.44
N PRO A 216 7.18 -1.90 8.43
CA PRO A 216 6.44 -1.82 7.16
C PRO A 216 6.32 -3.16 6.43
N MET A 217 7.29 -4.06 6.59
CA MET A 217 7.30 -5.36 5.93
C MET A 217 6.22 -6.31 6.48
N ASP A 218 5.76 -6.09 7.71
CA ASP A 218 4.74 -6.91 8.37
C ASP A 218 3.37 -6.21 8.39
N ALA A 219 3.23 -5.06 7.71
CA ALA A 219 2.01 -4.24 7.74
C ALA A 219 0.76 -5.03 7.34
N ASP A 220 0.90 -5.92 6.36
CA ASP A 220 -0.18 -6.75 5.84
C ASP A 220 -0.65 -7.85 6.79
N GLN A 221 0.07 -8.07 7.90
CA GLN A 221 -0.29 -9.06 8.92
C GLN A 221 -1.26 -8.50 9.96
N PHE A 222 -1.48 -7.19 10.01
CA PHE A 222 -2.24 -6.53 11.08
C PHE A 222 -3.28 -5.55 10.55
N ASP A 223 -4.51 -5.69 11.04
CA ASP A 223 -5.61 -4.78 10.72
C ASP A 223 -6.04 -4.03 11.98
N ALA A 224 -6.16 -2.70 11.89
CA ALA A 224 -6.79 -1.89 12.92
C ALA A 224 -8.28 -2.18 13.00
N VAL A 225 -8.83 -2.22 14.21
CA VAL A 225 -10.24 -2.55 14.46
C VAL A 225 -10.98 -1.42 15.16
N ALA A 226 -10.34 -0.77 16.13
CA ALA A 226 -11.01 0.28 16.91
C ALA A 226 -10.02 1.26 17.53
N LEU A 227 -10.46 2.51 17.69
CA LEU A 227 -9.83 3.47 18.59
C LEU A 227 -10.28 3.18 20.01
N GLN A 228 -9.32 3.09 20.93
CA GLN A 228 -9.55 3.05 22.36
C GLN A 228 -9.19 4.39 22.95
N ILE A 229 -10.14 4.99 23.67
CA ILE A 229 -9.98 6.33 24.24
C ILE A 229 -10.33 6.28 25.71
N ASP A 230 -9.34 6.59 26.54
CA ASP A 230 -9.52 6.77 27.97
C ASP A 230 -9.52 8.25 28.31
N SER A 231 -10.44 8.66 29.18
CA SER A 231 -10.59 10.05 29.62
C SER A 231 -10.33 10.18 31.12
N PHE A 232 -9.47 11.11 31.51
CA PHE A 232 -9.10 11.38 32.90
C PHE A 232 -9.45 12.83 33.25
N PRO A 233 -10.26 13.08 34.30
CA PRO A 233 -10.55 14.46 34.69
C PRO A 233 -9.31 15.12 35.29
N ILE A 234 -8.83 16.20 34.66
CA ILE A 234 -7.75 17.06 35.20
C ILE A 234 -8.37 18.13 36.12
N SER A 235 -9.56 18.62 35.74
CA SER A 235 -10.32 19.60 36.50
C SER A 235 -11.83 19.36 36.31
N PRO A 236 -12.72 20.06 37.05
CA PRO A 236 -14.17 19.90 36.88
C PRO A 236 -14.70 20.16 35.47
N THR A 237 -13.93 20.82 34.62
CA THR A 237 -14.32 21.22 33.26
C THR A 237 -13.40 20.66 32.18
N GLU A 238 -12.40 19.87 32.55
CA GLU A 238 -11.33 19.47 31.63
C GLU A 238 -10.97 18.00 31.77
N MET A 239 -10.83 17.36 30.62
CA MET A 239 -10.49 15.95 30.48
C MET A 239 -9.19 15.82 29.71
N GLU A 240 -8.27 15.01 30.22
CA GLU A 240 -7.17 14.47 29.46
C GLU A 240 -7.64 13.24 28.70
N TYR A 241 -7.32 13.16 27.41
CA TYR A 241 -7.63 11.98 26.61
C TYR A 241 -6.34 11.24 26.28
N HIS A 242 -6.36 9.94 26.49
CA HIS A 242 -5.34 9.04 25.97
C HIS A 242 -5.95 8.18 24.88
N ILE A 243 -5.13 7.83 23.90
CA ILE A 243 -5.53 7.09 22.70
C ILE A 243 -4.64 5.87 22.50
N ALA A 244 -5.27 4.77 22.07
CA ALA A 244 -4.62 3.57 21.57
C ALA A 244 -5.42 2.98 20.40
N VAL A 245 -4.78 2.11 19.63
CA VAL A 245 -5.43 1.34 18.57
C VAL A 245 -5.51 -0.11 19.00
N LYS A 246 -6.72 -0.66 18.99
CA LYS A 246 -6.93 -2.10 19.01
C LYS A 246 -6.76 -2.64 17.59
N PHE A 247 -5.89 -3.63 17.44
CA PHE A 247 -5.62 -4.29 16.16
C PHE A 247 -5.71 -5.81 16.30
N VAL A 248 -5.85 -6.49 15.18
CA VAL A 248 -5.87 -7.95 15.10
C VAL A 248 -4.84 -8.42 14.08
N ASP A 249 -4.19 -9.53 14.36
CA ASP A 249 -3.40 -10.21 13.34
C ASP A 249 -4.29 -11.08 12.42
N LYS A 250 -3.72 -11.58 11.31
CA LYS A 250 -4.44 -12.50 10.41
C LYS A 250 -4.84 -13.83 11.03
N SER A 251 -4.28 -14.20 12.18
CA SER A 251 -4.70 -15.37 12.96
C SER A 251 -5.88 -15.07 13.91
N GLY A 252 -6.31 -13.80 13.99
CA GLY A 252 -7.41 -13.33 14.82
C GLY A 252 -7.01 -12.97 16.25
N TYR A 253 -5.72 -12.96 16.59
CA TYR A 253 -5.28 -12.51 17.92
C TYR A 253 -5.37 -10.99 18.00
N SER A 254 -6.05 -10.51 19.03
CA SER A 254 -6.19 -9.08 19.28
C SER A 254 -5.09 -8.56 20.20
N SER A 255 -4.51 -7.45 19.80
CA SER A 255 -3.53 -6.68 20.56
C SER A 255 -3.91 -5.21 20.57
N MET A 256 -3.17 -4.41 21.34
CA MET A 256 -3.40 -2.98 21.45
C MET A 256 -2.06 -2.24 21.46
N THR A 257 -2.01 -1.07 20.83
CA THR A 257 -0.84 -0.18 20.96
C THR A 257 -0.75 0.37 22.39
N PRO A 258 0.42 0.89 22.81
CA PRO A 258 0.51 1.63 24.06
C PRO A 258 -0.50 2.78 24.10
N MET A 259 -1.06 3.01 25.29
CA MET A 259 -1.96 4.13 25.56
C MET A 259 -1.13 5.39 25.74
N MET A 260 -1.34 6.40 24.88
CA MET A 260 -0.53 7.61 24.80
C MET A 260 -1.40 8.86 24.86
N PRO A 261 -0.91 9.99 25.40
CA PRO A 261 -1.69 11.23 25.43
C PRO A 261 -2.09 11.68 24.02
N LEU A 262 -3.39 11.88 23.76
CA LEU A 262 -3.90 12.35 22.47
C LEU A 262 -3.34 13.74 22.11
N ARG A 263 -3.11 14.55 23.14
CA ARG A 263 -2.58 15.91 23.02
C ARG A 263 -1.24 15.97 22.29
N ASP A 264 -0.35 15.02 22.58
CA ASP A 264 0.97 14.98 21.96
C ASP A 264 0.89 14.84 20.45
N TYR A 265 -0.09 14.06 19.96
CA TYR A 265 -0.35 13.89 18.53
C TYR A 265 -1.03 15.10 17.90
N LEU A 266 -2.02 15.69 18.57
CA LEU A 266 -2.67 16.91 18.08
C LEU A 266 -1.67 18.05 17.92
N MET A 267 -0.70 18.19 18.83
CA MET A 267 0.35 19.22 18.73
C MET A 267 1.34 18.98 17.58
N GLN A 268 1.52 17.74 17.11
CA GLN A 268 2.35 17.43 15.92
C GLN A 268 1.67 17.90 14.64
N VAL A 269 0.34 17.77 14.59
CA VAL A 269 -0.47 18.08 13.41
C VAL A 269 -0.86 19.55 13.36
N PHE A 270 -1.15 20.15 14.52
CA PHE A 270 -1.61 21.53 14.67
C PHE A 270 -0.62 22.36 15.52
N PRO A 271 0.62 22.58 15.06
CA PRO A 271 1.61 23.33 15.81
C PRO A 271 1.13 24.75 16.08
N GLY A 272 1.14 25.17 17.35
CA GLY A 272 0.68 26.51 17.77
C GLY A 272 -0.77 26.55 18.29
N SER A 273 -1.47 25.42 18.34
CA SER A 273 -2.67 25.28 19.19
C SER A 273 -2.27 25.35 20.66
N THR A 274 -2.10 26.55 21.20
CA THR A 274 -1.83 26.74 22.63
C THR A 274 -3.11 26.60 23.43
N TYR A 275 -2.94 26.03 24.62
CA TYR A 275 -3.88 26.10 25.72
C TYR A 275 -4.22 27.57 26.03
N PRO A 276 -5.49 27.97 26.19
CA PRO A 276 -5.82 29.26 26.79
C PRO A 276 -5.38 29.34 28.25
#